data_AF-A0A7C6TZQ4-F1
#
_entry.id   AF-A0A7C6TZQ4-F1
#
_cell.length_a   1.000
_cell.length_b   1.000
_cell.length_c   1.000
_cell.angle_alpha   90.00
_cell.angle_beta   90.00
_cell.angle_gamma   90.00
#
_symmetry.space_group_name_H-M   'P 1'
#
loop_
_entity.id
_entity.type
_entity.pdbx_description
1 polymer ?
#
loop_
_entity_poly.entity_id
_entity_poly.type
_entity_poly.pdbx_seq_one_letter_code
_entity_poly.pdbx_strand_id
1 'polypeptide(L)'
;MKRLELTSLFNHFYIYGIGLILWILTINFHVVVIVLIIFLYHVRKHILWPLMIFLYVLYTLCFIIYTPTFKTIDQTYIVLEVTSYESYYRYRISDGLYTYHLNDRQSFDVGNRLHVEGKLHLYRKQTMPGGFNSYRYWLGQGFQGQIRASKVILENDKIGIHFNTKDILILDLFKDYNFIDSS
;
A
#
# COMPACT_ATOMS: atom_id res chain seq x y z
N MET A 1 -28.66 4.56 -29.49
CA MET A 1 -27.31 3.95 -29.67
C MET A 1 -26.61 3.61 -28.36
N LYS A 2 -26.58 4.48 -27.33
CA LYS A 2 -25.92 4.20 -26.02
C LYS A 2 -26.28 2.88 -25.33
N ARG A 3 -27.50 2.36 -25.54
CA ARG A 3 -28.00 1.15 -24.87
C ARG A 3 -27.35 -0.15 -25.39
N LEU A 4 -27.00 -0.21 -26.68
CA LEU A 4 -26.34 -1.37 -27.31
C LEU A 4 -24.86 -1.49 -26.94
N GLU A 5 -24.18 -0.34 -26.81
CA GLU A 5 -22.77 -0.30 -26.36
C GLU A 5 -22.63 -0.78 -24.91
N LEU A 6 -23.58 -0.42 -24.04
CA LEU A 6 -23.59 -0.90 -22.65
C LEU A 6 -23.79 -2.41 -22.55
N THR A 7 -24.70 -2.98 -23.36
CA THR A 7 -24.94 -4.43 -23.41
C THR A 7 -23.73 -5.21 -23.94
N SER A 8 -23.01 -4.64 -24.91
CA SER A 8 -21.76 -5.21 -25.44
C SER A 8 -20.63 -5.23 -24.39
N LEU A 9 -20.57 -4.19 -23.53
CA LEU A 9 -19.58 -4.01 -22.48
C LEU A 9 -19.64 -5.13 -21.43
N PHE A 10 -20.84 -5.49 -20.99
CA PHE A 10 -21.04 -6.59 -20.04
C PHE A 10 -20.77 -7.96 -20.65
N ASN A 11 -21.07 -8.16 -21.93
CA ASN A 11 -20.89 -9.45 -22.60
C ASN A 11 -19.41 -9.82 -22.79
N HIS A 12 -18.52 -8.82 -22.83
CA HIS A 12 -17.08 -8.97 -23.08
C HIS A 12 -16.22 -8.57 -21.86
N PHE A 13 -16.82 -8.49 -20.66
CA PHE A 13 -16.10 -8.03 -19.47
C PHE A 13 -14.86 -8.88 -19.13
N TYR A 14 -14.94 -10.19 -19.39
CA TYR A 14 -13.84 -11.14 -19.16
C TYR A 14 -12.55 -10.76 -19.91
N ILE A 15 -12.66 -10.08 -21.06
CA ILE A 15 -11.50 -9.64 -21.86
C ILE A 15 -10.67 -8.61 -21.09
N TYR A 16 -11.32 -7.69 -20.38
CA TYR A 16 -10.64 -6.69 -19.57
C TYR A 16 -9.90 -7.35 -18.39
N GLY A 17 -10.53 -8.33 -17.74
CA GLY A 17 -9.89 -9.12 -16.69
C GLY A 17 -8.64 -9.87 -17.17
N ILE A 18 -8.74 -10.58 -18.30
CA ILE A 18 -7.61 -11.31 -18.89
C ILE A 18 -6.49 -10.34 -19.30
N GLY A 19 -6.82 -9.21 -19.93
CA GLY A 19 -5.83 -8.20 -20.31
C GLY A 19 -5.12 -7.60 -19.09
N LEU A 20 -5.84 -7.34 -18.00
CA LEU A 20 -5.27 -6.83 -16.75
C LEU A 20 -4.33 -7.87 -16.11
N ILE A 21 -4.71 -9.15 -16.07
CA ILE A 21 -3.82 -10.22 -15.57
C ILE A 21 -2.54 -10.33 -16.41
N LEU A 22 -2.67 -10.29 -17.74
CA LEU A 22 -1.50 -10.29 -18.64
C LEU A 22 -0.63 -9.05 -18.41
N TRP A 23 -1.23 -7.88 -18.19
CA TRP A 23 -0.51 -6.65 -17.83
C TRP A 23 0.24 -6.78 -16.50
N ILE A 24 -0.35 -7.38 -15.47
CA ILE A 24 0.32 -7.63 -14.18
C ILE A 24 1.52 -8.57 -14.36
N LEU A 25 1.36 -9.60 -15.20
CA LEU A 25 2.42 -10.57 -15.46
C LEU A 25 3.64 -9.95 -16.16
N THR A 26 3.47 -8.89 -16.97
CA THR A 26 4.59 -8.24 -17.66
C THR A 26 5.60 -7.61 -16.68
N ILE A 27 5.15 -7.20 -15.49
CA ILE A 27 6.02 -6.64 -14.44
C ILE A 27 7.06 -7.66 -13.96
N ASN A 28 6.68 -8.94 -13.90
CA ASN A 28 7.58 -10.01 -13.47
C ASN A 28 8.29 -10.66 -14.67
N PHE A 29 7.61 -10.79 -15.81
CA PHE A 29 8.09 -11.51 -16.98
C PHE A 29 7.96 -10.65 -18.24
N HIS A 30 9.04 -9.95 -18.60
CA HIS A 30 9.08 -9.06 -19.77
C HIS A 30 8.69 -9.77 -21.09
N VAL A 31 8.92 -11.08 -21.21
CA VAL A 31 8.55 -11.89 -22.39
C VAL A 31 7.02 -11.91 -22.63
N VAL A 32 6.23 -11.79 -21.56
CA VAL A 32 4.75 -11.79 -21.63
C VAL A 32 4.21 -10.57 -22.39
N VAL A 33 5.01 -9.51 -22.58
CA VAL A 33 4.63 -8.35 -23.39
C VAL A 33 4.25 -8.76 -24.82
N ILE A 34 4.95 -9.73 -25.42
CA ILE A 34 4.64 -10.21 -26.77
C ILE A 34 3.25 -10.87 -26.79
N VAL A 35 2.96 -11.70 -25.80
CA VAL A 35 1.66 -12.37 -25.64
C VAL A 35 0.55 -11.34 -25.45
N LEU A 36 0.80 -10.30 -24.64
CA LEU A 36 -0.13 -9.19 -24.43
C LEU A 36 -0.43 -8.44 -25.73
N ILE A 37 0.58 -8.15 -26.57
CA ILE A 37 0.39 -7.47 -27.86
C ILE A 37 -0.47 -8.32 -28.80
N ILE A 38 -0.17 -9.63 -28.90
CA ILE A 38 -0.95 -10.57 -29.73
C ILE A 38 -2.40 -10.64 -29.24
N PHE A 39 -2.60 -10.74 -27.92
CA PHE A 39 -3.92 -10.72 -27.31
C PHE A 39 -4.68 -9.43 -27.64
N LEU A 40 -4.09 -8.26 -27.39
CA LEU A 40 -4.72 -6.98 -27.70
C LEU A 40 -5.05 -6.83 -29.20
N TYR A 41 -4.20 -7.37 -30.08
CA TYR A 41 -4.48 -7.38 -31.53
C TYR A 41 -5.71 -8.22 -31.87
N HIS A 42 -5.86 -9.41 -31.27
CA HIS A 42 -7.00 -10.29 -31.52
C HIS A 42 -8.31 -9.67 -31.04
N VAL A 43 -8.30 -9.03 -29.87
CA VAL A 43 -9.51 -8.54 -29.22
C VAL A 43 -9.83 -7.06 -29.54
N ARG A 44 -9.02 -6.41 -30.39
CA ARG A 44 -9.12 -4.97 -30.73
C ARG A 44 -10.51 -4.48 -31.18
N LYS A 45 -11.33 -5.38 -31.76
CA LYS A 45 -12.67 -5.05 -32.28
C LYS A 45 -13.78 -5.18 -31.23
N HIS A 46 -13.50 -5.86 -30.12
CA HIS A 46 -14.47 -6.17 -29.07
C HIS A 46 -14.27 -5.33 -27.80
N ILE A 47 -13.24 -4.48 -27.75
CA ILE A 47 -12.90 -3.66 -26.58
C ILE A 47 -13.15 -2.17 -26.81
N LEU A 48 -13.54 -1.48 -25.74
CA LEU A 48 -13.48 -0.04 -25.64
C LEU A 48 -12.08 0.36 -25.19
N TRP A 49 -11.25 0.80 -26.13
CA TRP A 49 -9.87 1.24 -25.88
C TRP A 49 -9.74 2.23 -24.71
N PRO A 50 -10.59 3.26 -24.56
CA PRO A 50 -10.48 4.19 -23.44
C PRO A 50 -10.63 3.50 -22.07
N LEU A 51 -11.51 2.50 -21.96
CA LEU A 51 -11.74 1.78 -20.70
C LEU A 51 -10.55 0.86 -20.36
N MET A 52 -10.00 0.15 -21.34
CA MET A 52 -8.78 -0.65 -21.16
C MET A 52 -7.59 0.22 -20.69
N ILE A 53 -7.36 1.34 -21.37
CA ILE A 53 -6.28 2.27 -21.02
C ILE A 53 -6.50 2.81 -19.60
N PHE A 54 -7.73 3.21 -19.27
CA PHE A 54 -8.07 3.65 -17.92
C PHE A 54 -7.74 2.59 -16.86
N LEU A 55 -8.09 1.32 -17.07
CA LEU A 55 -7.77 0.23 -16.15
C LEU A 55 -6.25 0.04 -15.98
N TYR A 56 -5.48 0.07 -17.07
CA TYR A 56 -4.03 -0.06 -17.01
C TYR A 56 -3.37 1.12 -16.30
N VAL A 57 -3.82 2.35 -16.57
CA VAL A 57 -3.34 3.56 -15.90
C VAL A 57 -3.69 3.52 -14.42
N LEU A 58 -4.94 3.19 -14.07
CA LEU A 58 -5.38 3.09 -12.68
C LEU A 58 -4.54 2.06 -11.91
N TYR A 59 -4.36 0.86 -12.47
CA TYR A 59 -3.54 -0.16 -11.86
C TYR A 59 -2.08 0.30 -11.68
N THR A 60 -1.50 0.93 -12.71
CA THR A 60 -0.11 1.43 -12.66
C THR A 60 0.05 2.54 -11.64
N LEU A 61 -0.92 3.45 -11.51
CA LEU A 61 -0.93 4.50 -10.49
C LEU A 61 -1.01 3.91 -9.09
N CYS A 62 -1.92 2.96 -8.85
CA CYS A 62 -1.98 2.23 -7.58
C CYS A 62 -0.63 1.58 -7.28
N PHE A 63 -0.03 0.89 -8.25
CA PHE A 63 1.26 0.25 -8.08
C PHE A 63 2.37 1.24 -7.70
N ILE A 64 2.44 2.41 -8.35
CA ILE A 64 3.42 3.45 -8.04
C ILE A 64 3.21 4.04 -6.64
N ILE A 65 1.96 4.31 -6.27
CA ILE A 65 1.59 4.87 -4.96
C ILE A 65 1.99 3.92 -3.83
N TYR A 66 1.68 2.62 -3.99
CA TYR A 66 1.96 1.61 -2.97
C TYR A 66 3.40 1.08 -2.99
N THR A 67 4.23 1.47 -3.95
CA THR A 67 5.64 1.07 -3.98
C THR A 67 6.46 2.00 -3.10
N PRO A 68 7.04 1.52 -1.99
CA PRO A 68 7.80 2.37 -1.10
C PRO A 68 9.11 2.82 -1.75
N THR A 69 9.38 4.12 -1.66
CA THR A 69 10.59 4.75 -2.18
C THR A 69 11.39 5.39 -1.06
N PHE A 70 12.70 5.54 -1.25
CA PHE A 70 13.51 6.30 -0.30
C PHE A 70 13.10 7.75 -0.34
N LYS A 71 12.73 8.32 0.81
CA LYS A 71 12.30 9.70 0.92
C LYS A 71 12.78 10.29 2.25
N THR A 72 13.12 11.57 2.24
CA THR A 72 13.20 12.37 3.47
C THR A 72 11.81 12.59 4.01
N ILE A 73 11.68 12.43 5.32
CA ILE A 73 10.41 12.52 6.03
C ILE A 73 10.46 13.73 6.93
N ASP A 74 9.41 14.53 6.86
CA ASP A 74 9.12 15.66 7.75
C ASP A 74 7.59 15.76 7.83
N GLN A 75 7.00 14.94 8.69
CA GLN A 75 5.53 14.87 8.84
C GLN A 75 5.12 14.32 10.20
N THR A 76 3.85 14.56 10.56
CA THR A 76 3.22 14.04 11.78
C THR A 76 2.68 12.63 11.56
N TYR A 77 2.90 11.77 12.55
CA TYR A 77 2.42 10.39 12.59
C TYR A 77 1.68 10.11 13.89
N ILE A 78 0.77 9.13 13.87
CA ILE A 78 0.10 8.62 15.06
C ILE A 78 0.77 7.32 15.50
N VAL A 79 1.04 7.17 16.79
CA VAL A 79 1.53 5.92 17.38
C VAL A 79 0.36 4.93 17.47
N LEU A 80 0.50 3.79 16.81
CA LEU A 80 -0.49 2.70 16.81
C LEU A 80 -0.15 1.62 17.84
N GLU A 81 1.14 1.33 18.01
CA GLU A 81 1.62 0.24 18.86
C GLU A 81 3.03 0.54 19.37
N VAL A 82 3.34 0.05 20.57
CA VAL A 82 4.64 0.20 21.22
C VAL A 82 5.17 -1.17 21.63
N THR A 83 6.38 -1.49 21.19
CA THR A 83 7.12 -2.68 21.65
C THR A 83 8.37 -2.23 22.39
N SER A 84 8.49 -2.57 23.66
CA SER A 84 9.67 -2.26 24.47
C SER A 84 10.80 -3.26 24.22
N TYR A 85 12.02 -2.73 24.09
CA TYR A 85 13.27 -3.49 24.12
C TYR A 85 14.17 -2.92 25.22
N GLU A 86 15.24 -3.63 25.58
CA GLU A 86 16.12 -3.25 26.70
C GLU A 86 16.73 -1.85 26.56
N SER A 87 17.03 -1.40 25.32
CA SER A 87 17.76 -0.14 25.07
C SER A 87 17.00 0.88 24.22
N TYR A 88 15.82 0.53 23.73
CA TYR A 88 14.99 1.38 22.89
C TYR A 88 13.55 0.87 22.82
N TYR A 89 12.65 1.70 22.33
CA TYR A 89 11.28 1.36 21.98
C TYR A 89 11.14 1.30 20.47
N ARG A 90 10.40 0.30 19.99
CA ARG A 90 9.95 0.24 18.60
C ARG A 90 8.49 0.65 18.55
N TYR A 91 8.22 1.65 17.73
CA TYR A 91 6.91 2.20 17.48
C TYR A 91 6.41 1.76 16.12
N ARG A 92 5.16 1.31 16.07
CA ARG A 92 4.37 1.27 14.85
C ARG A 92 3.69 2.61 14.70
N ILE A 93 4.07 3.38 13.68
CA ILE A 93 3.52 4.71 13.43
C ILE A 93 2.83 4.77 12.07
N SER A 94 1.80 5.60 11.95
CA SER A 94 1.04 5.75 10.70
C SER A 94 0.73 7.21 10.38
N ASP A 95 0.79 7.54 9.10
CA ASP A 95 0.31 8.82 8.53
C ASP A 95 -1.14 8.71 8.02
N GLY A 96 -1.83 7.60 8.34
CA GLY A 96 -3.17 7.26 7.88
C GLY A 96 -3.20 6.40 6.60
N LEU A 97 -2.24 6.59 5.69
CA LEU A 97 -2.15 5.82 4.44
C LEU A 97 -1.16 4.66 4.55
N TYR A 98 -0.06 4.89 5.26
CA TYR A 98 1.06 3.98 5.37
C TYR A 98 1.44 3.74 6.82
N THR A 99 2.08 2.59 7.05
CA THR A 99 2.60 2.21 8.35
C THR A 99 4.11 2.05 8.28
N TYR A 100 4.80 2.51 9.31
CA TYR A 100 6.26 2.46 9.41
C TYR A 100 6.70 2.00 10.80
N HIS A 101 7.93 1.47 10.86
CA HIS A 101 8.64 1.29 12.13
C HIS A 101 9.48 2.51 12.46
N LEU A 102 9.37 3.00 13.68
CA LEU A 102 10.25 4.02 14.25
C LEU A 102 10.93 3.43 15.49
N ASN A 103 12.24 3.59 15.62
CA ASN A 103 12.95 3.22 16.83
C ASN A 103 13.41 4.50 17.53
N ASP A 104 13.05 4.67 18.80
CA ASP A 104 13.50 5.79 19.62
C ASP A 104 13.72 5.33 21.07
N ARG A 105 14.54 6.06 21.83
CA ARG A 105 14.78 5.84 23.25
C ARG A 105 13.76 6.54 24.14
N GLN A 106 13.14 7.60 23.64
CA GLN A 106 12.04 8.26 24.35
C GLN A 106 10.82 7.35 24.38
N SER A 107 10.07 7.35 25.48
CA SER A 107 8.81 6.60 25.65
C SER A 107 7.63 7.44 25.18
N PHE A 108 6.86 6.92 24.23
CA PHE A 108 5.61 7.51 23.76
C PHE A 108 4.48 6.50 23.96
N ASP A 109 3.26 7.00 24.19
CA ASP A 109 2.07 6.18 24.37
C ASP A 109 1.32 6.00 23.04
N VAL A 110 0.54 4.92 22.97
CA VAL A 110 -0.37 4.67 21.85
C VAL A 110 -1.39 5.82 21.75
N GLY A 111 -1.61 6.32 20.53
CA GLY A 111 -2.47 7.46 20.24
C GLY A 111 -1.77 8.81 20.25
N ASN A 112 -0.52 8.91 20.73
CA ASN A 112 0.24 10.15 20.61
C ASN A 112 0.51 10.51 19.15
N ARG A 113 0.56 11.82 18.88
CA ARG A 113 1.00 12.38 17.60
C ARG A 113 2.45 12.80 17.72
N LEU A 114 3.28 12.24 16.84
CA LEU A 114 4.71 12.49 16.78
C LEU A 114 5.03 13.19 15.48
N HIS A 115 5.59 14.39 15.58
CA HIS A 115 6.23 15.02 14.45
C HIS A 115 7.63 14.45 14.27
N VAL A 116 7.86 13.77 13.15
CA VAL A 116 9.09 13.01 12.90
C VAL A 116 9.82 13.58 11.69
N GLU A 117 11.05 14.01 11.93
CA GLU A 117 12.00 14.42 10.88
C GLU A 117 13.05 13.32 10.72
N GLY A 118 13.31 12.86 9.49
CA GLY A 118 14.28 11.80 9.25
C GLY A 118 14.32 11.26 7.82
N LYS A 119 14.76 10.01 7.68
CA LYS A 119 14.85 9.30 6.40
C LYS A 119 14.14 7.96 6.45
N LEU A 120 13.36 7.67 5.41
CA LEU A 120 12.78 6.35 5.20
C LEU A 120 13.86 5.39 4.69
N HIS A 121 14.05 4.29 5.41
CA HIS A 121 14.88 3.17 4.99
C HIS A 121 14.00 1.96 4.67
N LEU A 122 14.17 1.42 3.46
CA LEU A 122 13.55 0.16 3.07
C LEU A 122 14.25 -1.02 3.75
N TYR A 123 13.48 -2.06 4.04
CA TYR A 123 14.04 -3.32 4.50
C TYR A 123 14.95 -3.96 3.45
N ARG A 124 15.89 -4.76 3.93
CA ARG A 124 16.84 -5.48 3.07
C ARG A 124 16.10 -6.47 2.19
N LYS A 125 16.30 -6.37 0.88
CA LYS A 125 15.88 -7.43 -0.06
C LYS A 125 16.76 -8.67 0.14
N GLN A 126 16.22 -9.83 -0.21
CA GLN A 126 16.99 -11.07 -0.20
C GLN A 126 18.27 -10.91 -1.02
N THR A 127 19.40 -11.31 -0.43
CA THR A 127 20.73 -11.19 -1.05
C THR A 127 21.35 -12.54 -1.39
N MET A 128 20.82 -13.64 -0.82
CA MET A 128 21.26 -15.00 -1.08
C MET A 128 20.07 -15.87 -1.48
N PRO A 129 20.19 -16.75 -2.48
CA PRO A 129 19.14 -17.72 -2.84
C PRO A 129 18.71 -18.53 -1.61
N GLY A 130 17.39 -18.73 -1.43
CA GLY A 130 16.81 -19.40 -0.26
C GLY A 130 16.84 -18.61 1.07
N GLY A 131 17.52 -17.47 1.13
CA GLY A 131 17.54 -16.62 2.32
C GLY A 131 16.23 -15.86 2.57
N PHE A 132 16.02 -15.43 3.82
CA PHE A 132 14.84 -14.65 4.20
C PHE A 132 14.78 -13.28 3.50
N ASN A 133 13.60 -12.93 3.00
CA ASN A 133 13.33 -11.66 2.34
C ASN A 133 12.53 -10.74 3.27
N SER A 134 13.25 -9.97 4.11
CA SER A 134 12.59 -9.08 5.08
C SER A 134 11.77 -7.99 4.40
N TYR A 135 12.19 -7.50 3.23
CA TYR A 135 11.39 -6.57 2.44
C TYR A 135 10.00 -7.13 2.08
N ARG A 136 9.92 -8.34 1.52
CA ARG A 136 8.62 -8.93 1.16
C ARG A 136 7.78 -9.26 2.40
N TYR A 137 8.41 -9.76 3.45
CA TYR A 137 7.72 -10.10 4.70
C TYR A 137 7.03 -8.87 5.31
N TRP A 138 7.77 -7.78 5.50
CA TRP A 138 7.23 -6.57 6.12
C TRP A 138 6.24 -5.84 5.22
N LEU A 139 6.47 -5.82 3.91
CA LEU A 139 5.51 -5.26 2.96
C LEU A 139 4.19 -6.04 2.98
N GLY A 140 4.24 -7.37 3.11
CA GLY A 140 3.06 -8.22 3.27
C GLY A 140 2.28 -7.96 4.57
N GLN A 141 2.95 -7.42 5.60
CA GLN A 141 2.32 -6.98 6.84
C GLN A 141 1.87 -5.50 6.81
N GLY A 142 1.98 -4.83 5.66
CA GLY A 142 1.56 -3.44 5.49
C GLY A 142 2.59 -2.40 5.94
N PHE A 143 3.82 -2.79 6.24
CA PHE A 143 4.90 -1.86 6.59
C PHE A 143 5.67 -1.42 5.35
N GLN A 144 5.71 -0.10 5.12
CA GLN A 144 6.41 0.48 3.98
C GLN A 144 7.92 0.63 4.22
N GLY A 145 8.35 0.67 5.47
CA GLY A 145 9.75 0.75 5.83
C GLY A 145 10.00 1.09 7.29
N GLN A 146 11.24 1.50 7.55
CA GLN A 146 11.70 1.97 8.85
C GLN A 146 12.15 3.42 8.75
N ILE A 147 11.66 4.29 9.63
CA ILE A 147 12.10 5.66 9.73
C ILE A 147 13.33 5.71 10.65
N ARG A 148 14.44 6.21 10.13
CA ARG A 148 15.56 6.67 10.95
C ARG A 148 15.35 8.15 11.23
N ALA A 149 14.77 8.44 12.39
CA ALA A 149 14.51 9.82 12.81
C ALA A 149 15.82 10.51 13.22
N SER A 150 16.00 11.73 12.74
CA SER A 150 16.97 12.68 13.30
C SER A 150 16.37 13.43 14.48
N LYS A 151 15.04 13.61 14.48
CA LYS A 151 14.32 14.35 15.50
C LYS A 151 12.89 13.82 15.61
N VAL A 152 12.43 13.63 16.83
CA VAL A 152 11.06 13.24 17.16
C VAL A 152 10.54 14.23 18.20
N ILE A 153 9.40 14.84 17.91
CA ILE A 153 8.76 15.82 18.80
C ILE A 153 7.35 15.33 19.07
N LEU A 154 6.99 15.24 20.36
CA LEU A 154 5.61 15.00 20.76
C LEU A 154 4.79 16.25 20.45
N GLU A 155 3.79 16.10 19.58
CA GLU A 155 2.85 17.17 19.27
C GLU A 155 1.81 17.22 20.40
N ASN A 156 1.94 18.23 21.27
CA ASN A 156 0.95 18.49 22.32
C ASN A 156 -0.31 19.08 21.67
N ASP A 157 -1.17 18.22 21.15
CA ASP A 157 -2.55 18.59 20.87
C ASP A 157 -3.20 18.97 22.20
N LYS A 158 -3.45 20.27 22.38
CA LYS A 158 -4.43 20.73 23.36
C LYS A 158 -5.71 19.95 23.08
N ILE A 159 -6.09 19.11 24.03
CA ILE A 159 -7.25 18.21 24.02
C ILE A 159 -8.40 18.82 23.21
N GLY A 160 -8.56 18.29 22.00
CA GLY A 160 -9.55 18.73 21.03
C GLY A 160 -9.73 17.60 20.05
N ILE A 161 -10.36 16.53 20.53
CA ILE A 161 -10.77 15.40 19.70
C ILE A 161 -11.79 15.93 18.67
N HIS A 162 -11.31 16.36 17.51
CA HIS A 162 -12.13 16.45 16.30
C HIS A 162 -11.86 15.19 15.48
N PHE A 163 -12.46 14.08 15.91
CA PHE A 163 -12.74 12.99 14.97
C PHE A 163 -13.76 13.52 13.97
N ASN A 164 -13.30 13.92 12.79
CA ASN A 164 -14.18 14.08 11.65
C ASN A 164 -14.64 12.68 11.23
N THR A 165 -15.74 12.22 11.80
CA THR A 165 -16.35 10.88 11.63
C THR A 165 -16.80 10.57 10.20
N LYS A 166 -16.48 11.42 9.22
CA LYS A 166 -16.72 11.17 7.80
C LYS A 166 -15.60 10.38 7.10
N ASP A 167 -14.40 10.31 7.69
CA ASP A 167 -13.23 9.73 7.01
C ASP A 167 -12.95 8.25 7.35
N ILE A 168 -13.73 7.62 8.25
CA ILE A 168 -13.48 6.27 8.78
C ILE A 168 -14.47 5.21 8.24
N LEU A 169 -15.27 5.55 7.23
CA LEU A 169 -16.22 4.58 6.63
C LEU A 169 -15.53 3.36 6.00
N ILE A 170 -14.26 3.51 5.59
CA ILE A 170 -13.46 2.42 5.01
C ILE A 170 -12.86 1.51 6.09
N LEU A 171 -12.53 2.05 7.27
CA LEU A 171 -11.84 1.31 8.33
C LEU A 171 -12.76 0.35 9.08
N ASP A 172 -14.05 0.70 9.20
CA ASP A 172 -15.08 -0.21 9.74
C ASP A 172 -15.39 -1.37 8.78
N LEU A 173 -15.12 -1.20 7.48
CA LEU A 173 -15.38 -2.24 6.47
C LEU A 173 -14.38 -3.42 6.54
N PHE A 174 -13.22 -3.23 7.18
CA PHE A 174 -12.15 -4.23 7.29
C PHE A 174 -11.97 -4.78 8.71
N LYS A 175 -12.77 -4.31 9.68
CA LYS A 175 -12.64 -4.71 11.09
C LYS A 175 -13.23 -6.10 11.42
N ASP A 176 -14.01 -6.68 10.50
CA ASP A 176 -14.80 -7.89 10.76
C ASP A 176 -14.19 -9.22 10.29
N TYR A 177 -12.87 -9.32 10.09
CA TYR A 177 -12.21 -10.60 9.81
C TYR A 177 -11.09 -10.94 10.81
N ASN A 178 -11.43 -10.92 12.10
CA ASN A 178 -10.78 -11.80 13.07
C ASN A 178 -11.62 -13.08 13.23
N PHE A 179 -11.65 -13.91 12.18
CA PHE A 179 -11.96 -15.34 12.34
C PHE A 179 -10.65 -16.03 12.67
N ILE A 180 -10.39 -16.23 13.96
CA ILE A 180 -9.82 -17.41 14.61
C ILE A 180 -9.68 -17.02 16.08
N ASP A 181 -10.70 -17.39 16.86
CA ASP A 181 -10.54 -17.92 18.21
C ASP A 181 -11.82 -18.68 18.57
N SER A 182 -11.72 -20.02 18.58
CA SER A 182 -12.31 -20.92 19.59
C SER A 182 -12.37 -22.37 19.07
N SER A 183 -11.31 -23.14 19.32
CA SER A 183 -11.35 -24.40 20.09
C SER A 183 -9.95 -24.99 20.25
#